data_AF-A0A7X0XEX4-F1
#
_entry.id   AF-A0A7X0XEX4-F1
#
_cell.length_a   1.000
_cell.length_b   1.000
_cell.length_c   1.000
_cell.angle_alpha   90.00
_cell.angle_beta   90.00
_cell.angle_gamma   90.00
#
_symmetry.space_group_name_H-M   'P 1'
#
loop_
_entity.id
_entity.type
_entity.pdbx_description
1 polymer ?
#
loop_
_entity_poly.entity_id
_entity_poly.type
_entity_poly.pdbx_seq_one_letter_code
_entity_poly.pdbx_strand_id
1 'polypeptide(L)'
;MPVIQAQNIDQNVVELLENAKTWRVHSVFNNGFNLENNGELIFVGTDKNGKLPFAIQISEIDIARSQNTIQTDQQFAYNDGWLLHHQTSIKINISTAKKYTSSRQNAELTPNPPFLNQVLQETTQTGFGITINALLAQLKARELAKAIKSRDEAFVEQTLRYFIGRGSGLTPSGDDMLVGILLVGHVSDAFTETLHRLITTEQLTTDISQTYLKYALKGQFSDTLIALYKAFQTGEDTQALTQRIYQNGHTSGIDTIAGVALAMKEEFLMGKRVVIALGGNAILQPKQEATFENQLKNVEDSCAKIAEITEAGHKVIVTHGNGPQVGNILRQNEEAKEFVPALPIDACSAESQGFIGYMMEQSLKNEFARKKLATNVITLLTQTEVSASDPAFQDPTKPIGVFYTESEAEELAKTKGWKMAEDAGRGYRRVVPSPQPKKIHGVEAIKQLVATDTVVISTGGGGIPVVQNEAGNLKGVEAVIDKDRSALRLSEQVEADVFMILTDVSNVYLHFGEPNQQKLEGVPVKEAKQYMTEGHFADGSMGPKMEAAIAFAESGKEAIICSLDAAVDALAGNAGTRILPEKSTVNA
;
A
#
# COMPACT_ATOMS: atom_id res chain seq x y z
N MET A 1 54.33 19.06 20.46
CA MET A 1 53.83 18.33 19.28
C MET A 1 52.34 18.11 19.46
N PRO A 2 51.52 18.18 18.41
CA PRO A 2 50.09 18.38 18.59
C PRO A 2 49.49 17.13 19.23
N VAL A 3 49.13 17.27 20.50
CA VAL A 3 48.15 16.40 21.13
C VAL A 3 46.83 16.71 20.44
N ILE A 4 46.29 15.72 19.75
CA ILE A 4 44.97 15.83 19.12
C ILE A 4 43.94 15.59 20.21
N GLN A 5 42.98 16.51 20.35
CA GLN A 5 41.90 16.38 21.32
C GLN A 5 40.66 15.84 20.62
N ALA A 6 40.19 14.66 21.02
CA ALA A 6 38.92 14.14 20.56
C ALA A 6 37.78 15.01 21.10
N GLN A 7 36.88 15.42 20.20
CA GLN A 7 35.74 16.26 20.50
C GLN A 7 34.56 15.43 20.98
N ASN A 8 34.28 14.33 20.27
CA ASN A 8 33.21 13.39 20.60
C ASN A 8 33.67 11.94 20.42
N ILE A 9 33.03 11.01 21.12
CA ILE A 9 33.25 9.57 20.99
C ILE A 9 31.92 8.83 21.12
N ASP A 10 31.66 7.88 20.21
CA ASP A 10 30.50 7.01 20.33
C ASP A 10 30.69 6.01 21.50
N GLN A 11 29.62 5.73 22.23
CA GLN A 11 29.64 4.84 23.38
C GLN A 11 30.15 3.42 23.02
N ASN A 12 29.87 2.90 21.83
CA ASN A 12 30.36 1.59 21.40
C ASN A 12 31.90 1.57 21.29
N VAL A 13 32.52 2.69 20.91
CA VAL A 13 33.98 2.78 20.76
C VAL A 13 34.68 2.72 22.11
N VAL A 14 34.06 3.27 23.16
CA VAL A 14 34.60 3.20 24.53
C VAL A 14 34.78 1.74 24.95
N GLU A 15 33.75 0.93 24.72
CA GLU A 15 33.75 -0.50 25.05
C GLU A 15 34.78 -1.28 24.21
N LEU A 16 34.88 -0.96 22.91
CA LEU A 16 35.89 -1.56 22.03
C LEU A 16 37.32 -1.29 22.50
N LEU A 17 37.63 -0.03 22.81
CA LEU A 17 38.97 0.37 23.26
C LEU A 17 39.35 -0.27 24.60
N GLU A 18 38.41 -0.47 25.51
CA GLU A 18 38.66 -1.19 26.78
C GLU A 18 39.00 -2.67 26.56
N ASN A 19 38.42 -3.28 25.53
CA ASN A 19 38.62 -4.69 25.20
C ASN A 19 39.93 -4.97 24.42
N ALA A 20 40.45 -3.99 23.68
CA ALA A 20 41.65 -4.16 22.86
C ALA A 20 42.67 -3.03 23.05
N LYS A 21 43.91 -3.41 23.40
CA LYS A 21 45.00 -2.45 23.66
C LYS A 21 45.76 -2.00 22.41
N THR A 22 45.67 -2.70 21.29
CA THR A 22 46.42 -2.38 20.07
C THR A 22 45.50 -2.42 18.86
N TRP A 23 45.58 -1.40 18.03
CA TRP A 23 44.72 -1.20 16.87
C TRP A 23 45.56 -0.92 15.63
N ARG A 24 45.27 -1.62 14.53
CA ARG A 24 45.97 -1.43 13.26
C ARG A 24 45.25 -0.39 12.41
N VAL A 25 45.98 0.49 11.73
CA VAL A 25 45.41 1.40 10.73
C VAL A 25 44.98 0.58 9.51
N HIS A 26 43.68 0.41 9.36
CA HIS A 26 43.07 -0.38 8.29
C HIS A 26 43.01 0.38 6.97
N SER A 27 42.55 1.63 7.00
CA SER A 27 42.39 2.46 5.80
C SER A 27 42.49 3.94 6.14
N VAL A 28 42.93 4.76 5.19
CA VAL A 28 43.12 6.21 5.36
C VAL A 28 42.32 6.96 4.29
N PHE A 29 41.67 8.05 4.69
CA PHE A 29 40.77 8.87 3.87
C PHE A 29 41.06 10.36 4.03
N ASN A 30 40.50 11.15 3.13
CA ASN A 30 40.57 12.63 3.20
C ASN A 30 39.85 13.23 4.43
N ASN A 31 39.02 12.46 5.14
CA ASN A 31 38.27 12.94 6.30
C ASN A 31 38.53 12.13 7.58
N GLY A 32 39.46 11.16 7.56
CA GLY A 32 39.70 10.27 8.69
C GLY A 32 40.50 9.03 8.33
N PHE A 33 40.62 8.10 9.26
CA PHE A 33 41.19 6.76 9.05
C PHE A 33 40.44 5.74 9.91
N ASN A 34 40.42 4.49 9.47
CA ASN A 34 39.88 3.38 10.26
C ASN A 34 40.98 2.67 11.01
N LEU A 35 40.69 2.34 12.25
CA LEU A 35 41.44 1.44 13.11
C LEU A 35 40.72 0.09 13.17
N GLU A 36 41.46 -1.01 13.17
CA GLU A 36 40.94 -2.36 13.17
C GLU A 36 41.60 -3.21 14.26
N ASN A 37 40.78 -4.03 14.92
CA ASN A 37 41.22 -5.10 15.79
C ASN A 37 40.21 -6.26 15.74
N ASN A 38 40.67 -7.46 15.35
CA ASN A 38 39.87 -8.68 15.31
C ASN A 38 38.53 -8.53 14.56
N GLY A 39 38.52 -7.75 13.47
CA GLY A 39 37.31 -7.51 12.66
C GLY A 39 36.37 -6.44 13.21
N GLU A 40 36.72 -5.77 14.32
CA GLU A 40 36.03 -4.56 14.80
C GLU A 40 36.72 -3.31 14.25
N LEU A 41 35.92 -2.33 13.82
CA LEU A 41 36.41 -1.07 13.24
C LEU A 41 36.07 0.13 14.12
N ILE A 42 37.02 1.06 14.23
CA ILE A 42 36.83 2.40 14.80
C ILE A 42 37.22 3.43 13.75
N PHE A 43 36.31 4.34 13.41
CA PHE A 43 36.62 5.48 12.55
C PHE A 43 37.16 6.64 13.38
N VAL A 44 38.34 7.15 13.05
CA VAL A 44 38.90 8.36 13.66
C VAL A 44 38.92 9.47 12.61
N GLY A 45 38.09 10.49 12.78
CA GLY A 45 37.84 11.43 11.69
C GLY A 45 37.00 12.64 12.05
N THR A 46 36.66 13.41 11.03
CA THR A 46 35.75 14.56 11.12
C THR A 46 34.30 14.11 11.21
N ASP A 47 33.39 15.03 11.50
CA ASP A 47 31.93 14.83 11.47
C ASP A 47 31.31 15.06 10.08
N LYS A 48 32.12 15.09 9.01
CA LYS A 48 31.65 15.31 7.63
C LYS A 48 30.48 14.41 7.23
N ASN A 49 30.48 13.15 7.67
CA ASN A 49 29.41 12.18 7.37
C ASN A 49 28.44 12.00 8.55
N GLY A 50 28.39 12.98 9.45
CA GLY A 50 27.69 12.90 10.72
C GLY A 50 28.45 12.15 11.81
N LYS A 51 27.83 12.05 12.98
CA LYS A 51 28.26 11.22 14.11
C LYS A 51 27.93 9.75 13.83
N LEU A 52 28.96 8.92 13.63
CA LEU A 52 28.81 7.50 13.32
C LEU A 52 28.80 6.62 14.59
N PRO A 53 28.18 5.43 14.56
CA PRO A 53 28.10 4.50 15.71
C PRO A 53 29.43 3.85 16.12
N PHE A 54 30.52 4.14 15.43
CA PHE A 54 31.84 3.58 15.72
C PHE A 54 32.96 4.62 15.56
N ALA A 55 32.65 5.90 15.82
CA ALA A 55 33.58 7.00 15.56
C ALA A 55 34.17 7.70 16.80
N ILE A 56 35.41 8.15 16.63
CA ILE A 56 36.09 9.16 17.45
C ILE A 56 36.21 10.41 16.58
N GLN A 57 35.58 11.50 17.01
CA GLN A 57 35.58 12.75 16.26
C GLN A 57 36.74 13.64 16.66
N ILE A 58 37.50 14.09 15.68
CA ILE A 58 38.60 15.05 15.83
C ILE A 58 38.45 16.19 14.80
N SER A 59 39.11 17.32 15.04
CA SER A 59 38.95 18.50 14.19
C SER A 59 39.49 18.28 12.77
N GLU A 60 38.90 18.96 11.77
CA GLU A 60 39.39 18.94 10.39
C GLU A 60 40.87 19.34 10.29
N ILE A 61 41.29 20.30 11.12
CA ILE A 61 42.67 20.77 11.20
C ILE A 61 43.60 19.65 11.67
N ASP A 62 43.20 18.86 12.66
CA ASP A 62 44.01 17.77 13.18
C ASP A 62 44.07 16.58 12.23
N ILE A 63 43.00 16.33 11.47
CA ILE A 63 43.00 15.35 10.38
C ILE A 63 43.97 15.77 9.26
N ALA A 64 43.87 17.01 8.76
CA ALA A 64 44.77 17.51 7.73
C ALA A 64 46.25 17.45 8.16
N ARG A 65 46.52 17.68 9.45
CA ARG A 65 47.88 17.59 10.02
C ARG A 65 48.40 16.16 10.15
N SER A 66 47.52 15.18 10.39
CA SER A 66 47.91 13.79 10.65
C SER A 66 47.90 12.90 9.41
N GLN A 67 47.15 13.26 8.36
CA GLN A 67 47.01 12.47 7.13
C GLN A 67 48.30 12.10 6.43
N ASN A 68 49.28 13.03 6.37
CA ASN A 68 50.56 12.75 5.71
C ASN A 68 51.49 11.85 6.54
N THR A 69 51.12 11.57 7.79
CA THR A 69 51.95 10.85 8.76
C THR A 69 51.42 9.45 9.05
N ILE A 70 50.09 9.28 8.99
CA ILE A 70 49.41 8.01 9.24
C ILE A 70 49.30 7.22 7.93
N GLN A 71 49.75 5.98 7.96
CA GLN A 71 49.72 5.04 6.83
C GLN A 71 49.05 3.73 7.26
N THR A 72 48.53 2.99 6.28
CA THR A 72 47.97 1.65 6.50
C THR A 72 48.99 0.71 7.15
N ASP A 73 48.50 -0.25 7.92
CA ASP A 73 49.25 -1.25 8.69
C ASP A 73 50.08 -0.73 9.87
N GLN A 74 50.11 0.59 10.08
CA GLN A 74 50.67 1.17 11.31
C GLN A 74 49.79 0.85 12.52
N GLN A 75 50.29 1.08 13.73
CA GLN A 75 49.60 0.70 14.96
C GLN A 75 49.42 1.87 15.93
N PHE A 76 48.26 1.88 16.58
CA PHE A 76 47.99 2.68 17.76
C PHE A 76 47.85 1.76 18.98
N ALA A 77 48.47 2.15 20.10
CA ALA A 77 48.18 1.57 21.40
C ALA A 77 47.15 2.43 22.14
N TYR A 78 46.11 1.79 22.68
CA TYR A 78 45.21 2.40 23.63
C TYR A 78 45.77 2.25 25.05
N ASN A 79 45.93 3.37 25.75
CA ASN A 79 46.35 3.38 27.15
C ASN A 79 45.67 4.53 27.90
N ASP A 80 44.80 4.18 28.86
CA ASP A 80 44.18 5.10 29.83
C ASP A 80 43.61 6.39 29.19
N GLY A 81 42.73 6.23 28.20
CA GLY A 81 42.10 7.36 27.50
C GLY A 81 42.97 8.00 26.41
N TRP A 82 44.08 7.38 26.01
CA TRP A 82 44.95 7.85 24.93
C TRP A 82 45.12 6.81 23.83
N LEU A 83 45.00 7.23 22.57
CA LEU A 83 45.53 6.49 21.43
C LEU A 83 46.93 7.03 21.08
N LEU A 84 47.92 6.16 21.16
CA LEU A 84 49.33 6.48 20.97
C LEU A 84 49.85 5.81 19.71
N HIS A 85 50.27 6.60 18.71
CA HIS A 85 50.83 6.04 17.49
C HIS A 85 52.21 5.42 17.77
N HIS A 86 52.47 4.20 17.30
CA HIS A 86 53.71 3.47 17.61
C HIS A 86 54.95 4.06 16.94
N GLN A 87 54.79 4.61 15.73
CA GLN A 87 55.92 5.00 14.87
C GLN A 87 56.15 6.51 14.84
N THR A 88 55.25 7.29 15.43
CA THR A 88 55.28 8.76 15.34
C THR A 88 54.92 9.37 16.69
N SER A 89 55.02 10.69 16.80
CA SER A 89 54.71 11.43 18.02
C SER A 89 53.22 11.77 18.17
N ILE A 90 52.36 11.25 17.29
CA ILE A 90 50.91 11.51 17.30
C ILE A 90 50.29 10.84 18.53
N LYS A 91 49.54 11.64 19.29
CA LYS A 91 48.75 11.19 20.44
C LYS A 91 47.37 11.80 20.35
N ILE A 92 46.34 10.98 20.49
CA ILE A 92 44.94 11.41 20.49
C ILE A 92 44.40 11.21 21.91
N ASN A 93 44.01 12.30 22.55
CA ASN A 93 43.38 12.29 23.86
C ASN A 93 41.87 12.07 23.70
N ILE A 94 41.38 10.97 24.27
CA ILE A 94 39.96 10.57 24.25
C ILE A 94 39.31 10.83 25.60
N SER A 95 40.09 10.92 26.68
CA SER A 95 39.58 11.05 28.06
C SER A 95 38.63 12.24 28.27
N THR A 96 38.78 13.30 27.47
CA THR A 96 37.96 14.52 27.54
C THR A 96 36.86 14.61 26.50
N ALA A 97 36.70 13.59 25.64
CA ALA A 97 35.73 13.60 24.55
C ALA A 97 34.29 13.46 25.09
N LYS A 98 33.35 14.20 24.46
CA LYS A 98 31.93 14.07 24.80
C LYS A 98 31.36 12.76 24.26
N LYS A 99 30.79 11.94 25.15
CA LYS A 99 30.13 10.70 24.76
C LYS A 99 28.80 10.98 24.07
N TYR A 100 28.48 10.20 23.03
CA TYR A 100 27.17 10.20 22.39
C TYR A 100 26.72 8.78 22.06
N THR A 101 25.44 8.63 21.74
CA THR A 101 24.86 7.38 21.25
C THR A 101 24.22 7.60 19.89
N SER A 102 24.31 6.56 19.07
CA SER A 102 23.87 6.55 17.68
C SER A 102 22.62 5.68 17.49
N SER A 103 21.83 5.48 18.53
CA SER A 103 20.67 4.59 18.52
C SER A 103 19.40 5.31 18.04
N ARG A 104 18.70 4.70 17.10
CA ARG A 104 17.35 5.10 16.70
C ARG A 104 16.36 4.77 17.83
N GLN A 105 15.45 5.70 18.11
CA GLN A 105 14.30 5.39 18.96
C GLN A 105 13.18 4.83 18.10
N ASN A 106 12.82 3.56 18.31
CA ASN A 106 11.72 2.93 17.59
C ASN A 106 10.41 3.67 17.90
N ALA A 107 9.78 4.20 16.86
CA ALA A 107 8.41 4.69 16.93
C ALA A 107 7.71 4.47 15.59
N GLU A 108 6.40 4.59 15.59
CA GLU A 108 5.59 4.53 14.37
C GLU A 108 5.99 5.64 13.41
N LEU A 109 6.16 5.28 12.14
CA LEU A 109 6.47 6.23 11.07
C LEU A 109 5.16 6.74 10.45
N THR A 110 5.15 8.01 10.04
CA THR A 110 4.02 8.56 9.29
C THR A 110 4.29 8.48 7.78
N PRO A 111 3.25 8.25 6.95
CA PRO A 111 3.40 8.37 5.50
C PRO A 111 3.95 9.76 5.14
N ASN A 112 5.01 9.80 4.33
CA ASN A 112 5.61 11.05 3.85
C ASN A 112 5.62 11.10 2.31
N PRO A 113 4.47 11.34 1.65
CA PRO A 113 4.41 11.52 0.20
C PRO A 113 5.35 12.62 -0.33
N PRO A 114 5.54 13.77 0.35
CA PRO A 114 6.51 14.78 -0.08
C PRO A 114 7.94 14.23 -0.24
N PHE A 115 8.43 13.47 0.74
CA PHE A 115 9.75 12.81 0.65
C PHE A 115 9.83 11.89 -0.57
N LEU A 116 8.85 11.01 -0.76
CA LEU A 116 8.85 10.06 -1.87
C LEU A 116 8.79 10.77 -3.23
N ASN A 117 7.93 11.78 -3.36
CA ASN A 117 7.84 12.59 -4.57
C ASN A 117 9.15 13.30 -4.90
N GLN A 118 9.79 13.90 -3.90
CA GLN A 118 11.09 14.54 -4.05
C GLN A 118 12.15 13.54 -4.52
N VAL A 119 12.25 12.38 -3.85
CA VAL A 119 13.27 11.37 -4.13
C VAL A 119 13.06 10.72 -5.51
N LEU A 120 11.82 10.49 -5.93
CA LEU A 120 11.51 9.93 -7.26
C LEU A 120 11.77 10.93 -8.41
N GLN A 121 11.80 12.23 -8.12
CA GLN A 121 12.17 13.27 -9.08
C GLN A 121 13.68 13.56 -9.12
N GLU A 122 14.46 12.95 -8.23
CA GLU A 122 15.91 13.11 -8.21
C GLU A 122 16.55 12.56 -9.49
N THR A 123 17.37 13.39 -10.14
CA THR A 123 18.02 13.09 -11.43
C THR A 123 19.45 12.60 -11.27
N THR A 124 20.02 12.75 -10.08
CA THR A 124 21.36 12.25 -9.74
C THR A 124 21.39 10.72 -9.85
N GLN A 125 22.49 10.18 -10.39
CA GLN A 125 22.66 8.74 -10.55
C GLN A 125 23.08 8.09 -9.23
N THR A 126 22.45 6.96 -8.94
CA THR A 126 22.88 5.98 -7.93
C THR A 126 24.21 5.34 -8.33
N GLY A 127 24.87 4.61 -7.41
CA GLY A 127 26.06 3.85 -7.77
C GLY A 127 25.78 2.65 -8.71
N PHE A 128 24.52 2.39 -9.05
CA PHE A 128 24.11 1.51 -10.15
C PHE A 128 24.07 2.21 -11.53
N GLY A 129 24.40 3.50 -11.61
CA GLY A 129 24.45 4.28 -12.86
C GLY A 129 23.09 4.73 -13.39
N ILE A 130 22.05 4.68 -12.57
CA ILE A 130 20.67 5.05 -12.92
C ILE A 130 20.04 5.89 -11.82
N THR A 131 18.96 6.62 -12.11
CA THR A 131 18.23 7.40 -11.09
C THR A 131 17.52 6.48 -10.09
N ILE A 132 17.16 7.02 -8.92
CA ILE A 132 16.42 6.26 -7.91
C ILE A 132 15.10 5.73 -8.49
N ASN A 133 14.34 6.55 -9.21
CA ASN A 133 13.08 6.11 -9.82
C ASN A 133 13.27 4.92 -10.78
N ALA A 134 14.31 4.99 -11.64
CA ALA A 134 14.63 3.89 -12.55
C ALA A 134 15.08 2.63 -11.81
N LEU A 135 15.86 2.78 -10.73
CA LEU A 135 16.30 1.68 -9.87
C LEU A 135 15.12 0.97 -9.21
N LEU A 136 14.23 1.74 -8.56
CA LEU A 136 13.05 1.19 -7.87
C LEU A 136 12.05 0.55 -8.83
N ALA A 137 12.10 0.87 -10.12
CA ALA A 137 11.27 0.22 -11.14
C ALA A 137 11.81 -1.17 -11.55
N GLN A 138 13.08 -1.48 -11.31
CA GLN A 138 13.70 -2.74 -11.73
C GLN A 138 13.14 -3.95 -10.99
N LEU A 139 13.15 -5.10 -11.68
CA LEU A 139 12.73 -6.38 -11.12
C LEU A 139 13.47 -6.70 -9.80
N LYS A 140 14.77 -6.44 -9.74
CA LYS A 140 15.60 -6.73 -8.55
C LYS A 140 15.25 -5.85 -7.35
N ALA A 141 14.92 -4.58 -7.57
CA ALA A 141 14.43 -3.72 -6.50
C ALA A 141 13.05 -4.19 -6.00
N ARG A 142 12.17 -4.66 -6.89
CA ARG A 142 10.87 -5.26 -6.52
C ARG A 142 11.01 -6.57 -5.74
N GLU A 143 12.00 -7.41 -6.10
CA GLU A 143 12.33 -8.62 -5.33
C GLU A 143 12.82 -8.26 -3.93
N LEU A 144 13.70 -7.26 -3.80
CA LEU A 144 14.15 -6.74 -2.51
C LEU A 144 13.00 -6.20 -1.67
N ALA A 145 12.12 -5.42 -2.29
CA ALA A 145 10.89 -4.92 -1.66
C ALA A 145 10.04 -6.05 -1.04
N LYS A 146 9.77 -7.11 -1.82
CA LYS A 146 9.05 -8.30 -1.32
C LYS A 146 9.81 -9.01 -0.20
N ALA A 147 11.13 -9.08 -0.29
CA ALA A 147 11.96 -9.75 0.69
C ALA A 147 11.91 -9.07 2.07
N ILE A 148 11.74 -7.74 2.13
CA ILE A 148 11.65 -6.96 3.38
C ILE A 148 10.62 -7.55 4.36
N LYS A 149 9.46 -8.01 3.84
CA LYS A 149 8.36 -8.56 4.66
C LYS A 149 8.20 -10.08 4.54
N SER A 150 9.00 -10.73 3.69
CA SER A 150 8.86 -12.16 3.43
C SER A 150 9.27 -13.01 4.64
N ARG A 151 8.61 -14.16 4.80
CA ARG A 151 9.02 -15.25 5.72
C ARG A 151 9.70 -16.42 5.00
N ASP A 152 9.78 -16.35 3.67
CA ASP A 152 10.51 -17.34 2.87
C ASP A 152 12.00 -17.04 2.93
N GLU A 153 12.70 -17.75 3.82
CA GLU A 153 14.14 -17.61 4.05
C GLU A 153 14.97 -17.84 2.77
N ALA A 154 14.57 -18.80 1.92
CA ALA A 154 15.30 -19.10 0.70
C ALA A 154 15.21 -17.94 -0.31
N PHE A 155 14.01 -17.36 -0.45
CA PHE A 155 13.80 -16.17 -1.28
C PHE A 155 14.55 -14.95 -0.72
N VAL A 156 14.50 -14.75 0.60
CA VAL A 156 15.22 -13.67 1.29
C VAL A 156 16.73 -13.80 1.07
N GLU A 157 17.30 -14.99 1.30
CA GLU A 157 18.73 -15.24 1.10
C GLU A 157 19.16 -15.00 -0.35
N GLN A 158 18.42 -15.55 -1.32
CA GLN A 158 18.70 -15.34 -2.73
C GLN A 158 18.71 -13.84 -3.09
N THR A 159 17.78 -13.09 -2.52
CA THR A 159 17.64 -11.66 -2.77
C THR A 159 18.77 -10.86 -2.11
N LEU A 160 19.07 -11.13 -0.84
CA LEU A 160 20.17 -10.48 -0.12
C LEU A 160 21.52 -10.74 -0.78
N ARG A 161 21.79 -11.97 -1.21
CA ARG A 161 23.02 -12.33 -1.95
C ARG A 161 23.20 -11.55 -3.24
N TYR A 162 22.13 -11.07 -3.87
CA TYR A 162 22.25 -10.21 -5.04
C TYR A 162 22.76 -8.82 -4.68
N PHE A 163 22.35 -8.27 -3.54
CA PHE A 163 22.65 -6.89 -3.14
C PHE A 163 23.93 -6.74 -2.32
N ILE A 164 24.23 -7.70 -1.42
CA ILE A 164 25.38 -7.60 -0.53
C ILE A 164 26.67 -7.50 -1.35
N GLY A 165 27.47 -6.46 -1.09
CA GLY A 165 28.74 -6.20 -1.77
C GLY A 165 28.62 -5.72 -3.22
N ARG A 166 27.40 -5.50 -3.73
CA ARG A 166 27.20 -5.07 -5.12
C ARG A 166 27.32 -3.56 -5.26
N GLY A 167 28.28 -3.10 -6.06
CA GLY A 167 28.57 -1.69 -6.29
C GLY A 167 30.08 -1.44 -6.20
N SER A 168 30.52 -0.23 -6.53
CA SER A 168 31.93 0.16 -6.43
C SER A 168 32.23 0.86 -5.11
N GLY A 169 33.47 0.73 -4.62
CA GLY A 169 33.96 1.47 -3.47
C GLY A 169 33.93 0.68 -2.16
N LEU A 170 34.10 1.39 -1.05
CA LEU A 170 34.19 0.81 0.30
C LEU A 170 32.83 0.68 1.00
N THR A 171 31.80 1.31 0.45
CA THR A 171 30.41 1.10 0.81
C THR A 171 29.67 0.81 -0.50
N PRO A 172 29.62 -0.46 -0.93
CA PRO A 172 28.93 -0.83 -2.15
C PRO A 172 27.46 -0.38 -2.11
N SER A 173 26.94 0.11 -3.24
CA SER A 173 25.58 0.65 -3.36
C SER A 173 24.48 -0.26 -2.82
N GLY A 174 24.60 -1.57 -3.04
CA GLY A 174 23.65 -2.54 -2.53
C GLY A 174 23.62 -2.60 -1.00
N ASP A 175 24.76 -2.41 -0.34
CA ASP A 175 24.82 -2.36 1.12
C ASP A 175 24.29 -1.04 1.67
N ASP A 176 24.61 0.08 1.02
CA ASP A 176 24.06 1.39 1.37
C ASP A 176 22.53 1.37 1.30
N MET A 177 21.96 0.75 0.26
CA MET A 177 20.51 0.50 0.18
C MET A 177 19.99 -0.35 1.35
N LEU A 178 20.70 -1.40 1.75
CA LEU A 178 20.30 -2.25 2.89
C LEU A 178 20.34 -1.47 4.22
N VAL A 179 21.33 -0.58 4.42
CA VAL A 179 21.36 0.34 5.56
C VAL A 179 20.13 1.24 5.57
N GLY A 180 19.76 1.81 4.41
CA GLY A 180 18.56 2.64 4.27
C GLY A 180 17.25 1.88 4.57
N ILE A 181 17.16 0.61 4.17
CA ILE A 181 16.01 -0.26 4.47
C ILE A 181 15.91 -0.52 5.99
N LEU A 182 17.03 -0.86 6.64
CA LEU A 182 17.08 -1.10 8.08
C LEU A 182 16.74 0.16 8.89
N LEU A 183 17.04 1.35 8.36
CA LEU A 183 16.68 2.64 8.99
C LEU A 183 15.17 2.82 9.12
N VAL A 184 14.36 2.32 8.19
CA VAL A 184 12.89 2.38 8.28
C VAL A 184 12.37 1.41 9.36
N GLY A 185 13.01 0.24 9.49
CA GLY A 185 12.90 -0.61 10.68
C GLY A 185 11.81 -1.68 10.66
N HIS A 186 10.91 -1.70 9.68
CA HIS A 186 9.85 -2.70 9.59
C HIS A 186 10.23 -3.86 8.64
N VAL A 187 11.35 -4.52 8.92
CA VAL A 187 11.82 -5.72 8.22
C VAL A 187 11.40 -6.99 8.97
N SER A 188 11.24 -8.13 8.28
CA SER A 188 10.93 -9.41 8.90
C SER A 188 12.12 -9.99 9.67
N ASP A 189 11.84 -10.84 10.66
CA ASP A 189 12.89 -11.57 11.39
C ASP A 189 13.77 -12.36 10.43
N ALA A 190 13.16 -13.07 9.47
CA ALA A 190 13.85 -13.80 8.42
C ALA A 190 14.85 -12.92 7.63
N PHE A 191 14.49 -11.67 7.33
CA PHE A 191 15.38 -10.71 6.68
C PHE A 191 16.58 -10.36 7.57
N THR A 192 16.33 -9.98 8.83
CA THR A 192 17.38 -9.57 9.76
C THR A 192 18.34 -10.71 10.12
N GLU A 193 17.82 -11.89 10.40
CA GLU A 193 18.60 -13.08 10.77
C GLU A 193 19.44 -13.57 9.59
N THR A 194 18.85 -13.61 8.38
CA THR A 194 19.58 -14.01 7.17
C THR A 194 20.67 -13.00 6.85
N LEU A 195 20.37 -11.69 6.90
CA LEU A 195 21.38 -10.66 6.66
C LEU A 195 22.52 -10.75 7.68
N HIS A 196 22.19 -10.85 8.99
CA HIS A 196 23.17 -11.01 10.05
C HIS A 196 24.06 -12.23 9.83
N ARG A 197 23.48 -13.38 9.49
CA ARG A 197 24.24 -14.61 9.19
C ARG A 197 25.16 -14.39 7.99
N LEU A 198 24.65 -13.94 6.85
CA LEU A 198 25.44 -13.76 5.62
C LEU A 198 26.64 -12.84 5.84
N ILE A 199 26.46 -11.70 6.53
CA ILE A 199 27.55 -10.75 6.76
C ILE A 199 28.53 -11.20 7.85
N THR A 200 28.21 -12.19 8.67
CA THR A 200 29.10 -12.68 9.73
C THR A 200 29.82 -13.97 9.35
N THR A 201 29.20 -14.82 8.53
CA THR A 201 29.78 -16.12 8.13
C THR A 201 30.52 -16.07 6.80
N GLU A 202 30.26 -15.06 5.96
CA GLU A 202 30.82 -14.96 4.62
C GLU A 202 31.43 -13.56 4.37
N GLN A 203 32.49 -13.50 3.56
CA GLN A 203 33.08 -12.24 3.11
C GLN A 203 32.44 -11.80 1.79
N LEU A 204 31.17 -11.37 1.86
CA LEU A 204 30.40 -10.92 0.69
C LEU A 204 30.56 -9.42 0.38
N THR A 205 30.99 -8.62 1.35
CA THR A 205 31.23 -7.19 1.20
C THR A 205 32.54 -6.77 1.88
N THR A 206 32.89 -5.49 1.78
CA THR A 206 34.06 -4.90 2.45
C THR A 206 33.87 -4.83 3.96
N ASP A 207 34.97 -4.84 4.71
CA ASP A 207 34.96 -4.75 6.18
C ASP A 207 34.22 -3.49 6.68
N ILE A 208 34.39 -2.36 5.97
CA ILE A 208 33.74 -1.09 6.31
C ILE A 208 32.22 -1.20 6.17
N SER A 209 31.75 -1.69 5.03
CA SER A 209 30.33 -1.86 4.76
C SER A 209 29.68 -2.88 5.70
N GLN A 210 30.40 -3.97 5.98
CA GLN A 210 30.00 -4.97 6.98
C GLN A 210 29.78 -4.33 8.35
N THR A 211 30.67 -3.44 8.80
CA THR A 211 30.50 -2.69 10.05
C THR A 211 29.23 -1.83 10.03
N TYR A 212 28.95 -1.09 8.96
CA TYR A 212 27.71 -0.31 8.84
C TYR A 212 26.46 -1.20 8.95
N LEU A 213 26.42 -2.34 8.25
CA LEU A 213 25.30 -3.28 8.31
C LEU A 213 25.11 -3.89 9.70
N LYS A 214 26.21 -4.26 10.39
CA LYS A 214 26.17 -4.77 11.77
C LYS A 214 25.55 -3.75 12.74
N TYR A 215 25.90 -2.47 12.61
CA TYR A 215 25.31 -1.40 13.44
C TYR A 215 23.87 -1.08 13.05
N ALA A 216 23.55 -1.06 11.76
CA ALA A 216 22.18 -0.87 11.28
C ALA A 216 21.22 -1.96 11.79
N LEU A 217 21.67 -3.23 11.84
CA LEU A 217 20.92 -4.34 12.44
C LEU A 217 20.66 -4.16 13.94
N LYS A 218 21.51 -3.42 14.65
CA LYS A 218 21.33 -3.03 16.06
C LYS A 218 20.48 -1.77 16.22
N GLY A 219 19.94 -1.22 15.13
CA GLY A 219 19.19 0.04 15.13
C GLY A 219 20.08 1.27 15.34
N GLN A 220 21.37 1.19 14.99
CA GLN A 220 22.33 2.27 15.17
C GLN A 220 22.79 2.84 13.83
N PHE A 221 22.70 4.17 13.69
CA PHE A 221 22.89 4.88 12.42
C PHE A 221 23.62 6.22 12.64
N SER A 222 24.04 6.88 11.56
CA SER A 222 24.58 8.23 11.70
C SER A 222 23.50 9.21 12.21
N ASP A 223 23.91 10.25 12.94
CA ASP A 223 22.99 11.29 13.42
C ASP A 223 22.18 11.97 12.31
N THR A 224 22.74 12.05 11.10
CA THR A 224 22.06 12.60 9.92
C THR A 224 20.92 11.68 9.48
N LEU A 225 21.12 10.36 9.47
CA LEU A 225 20.06 9.39 9.18
C LEU A 225 19.02 9.33 10.31
N ILE A 226 19.46 9.45 11.57
CA ILE A 226 18.55 9.54 12.72
C ILE A 226 17.69 10.81 12.63
N ALA A 227 18.25 11.95 12.19
CA ALA A 227 17.49 13.17 11.98
C ALA A 227 16.44 13.01 10.87
N LEU A 228 16.79 12.37 9.75
CA LEU A 228 15.84 12.03 8.69
C LEU A 228 14.71 11.13 9.23
N TYR A 229 15.06 10.08 9.97
CA TYR A 229 14.09 9.18 10.57
C TYR A 229 13.15 9.91 11.55
N LYS A 230 13.67 10.82 12.37
CA LYS A 230 12.86 11.66 13.27
C LYS A 230 11.91 12.58 12.51
N ALA A 231 12.33 13.16 11.39
CA ALA A 231 11.45 13.97 10.55
C ALA A 231 10.25 13.16 10.02
N PHE A 232 10.43 11.86 9.72
CA PHE A 232 9.31 10.97 9.37
C PHE A 232 8.36 10.68 10.55
N GLN A 233 8.80 10.84 11.80
CA GLN A 233 7.95 10.69 12.98
C GLN A 233 7.15 11.96 13.27
N THR A 234 7.75 13.13 13.06
CA THR A 234 7.15 14.43 13.38
C THR A 234 6.40 15.07 12.22
N GLY A 235 6.56 14.56 10.99
CA GLY A 235 6.02 15.16 9.77
C GLY A 235 6.76 16.43 9.33
N GLU A 236 7.97 16.64 9.85
CA GLU A 236 8.82 17.77 9.43
C GLU A 236 9.28 17.64 7.98
N ASP A 237 9.64 18.78 7.38
CA ASP A 237 10.19 18.82 6.03
C ASP A 237 11.54 18.08 5.97
N THR A 238 11.61 17.10 5.07
CA THR A 238 12.77 16.24 4.89
C THR A 238 13.73 16.77 3.83
N GLN A 239 13.35 17.79 3.06
CA GLN A 239 14.10 18.23 1.88
C GLN A 239 15.55 18.61 2.22
N ALA A 240 15.74 19.44 3.25
CA ALA A 240 17.07 19.88 3.67
C ALA A 240 17.92 18.72 4.21
N LEU A 241 17.31 17.73 4.88
CA LEU A 241 17.99 16.56 5.42
C LEU A 241 18.43 15.61 4.29
N THR A 242 17.53 15.33 3.34
CA THR A 242 17.82 14.50 2.16
C THR A 242 18.94 15.12 1.32
N GLN A 243 18.93 16.44 1.12
CA GLN A 243 20.00 17.12 0.36
C GLN A 243 21.35 17.06 1.07
N ARG A 244 21.39 17.15 2.40
CA ARG A 244 22.63 16.93 3.17
C ARG A 244 23.15 15.51 3.01
N ILE A 245 22.26 14.51 2.99
CA ILE A 245 22.63 13.11 2.80
C ILE A 245 23.20 12.89 1.40
N TYR A 246 22.64 13.50 0.36
CA TYR A 246 23.19 13.42 -1.01
C TYR A 246 24.62 13.98 -1.11
N GLN A 247 24.98 14.95 -0.28
CA GLN A 247 26.32 15.54 -0.26
C GLN A 247 27.35 14.66 0.49
N ASN A 248 26.91 13.59 1.17
CA ASN A 248 27.77 12.65 1.88
C ASN A 248 28.32 11.58 0.94
N GLY A 249 29.60 11.72 0.56
CA GLY A 249 30.30 10.75 -0.29
C GLY A 249 29.98 10.89 -1.78
N HIS A 250 30.51 10.00 -2.62
CA HIS A 250 30.26 10.04 -4.07
C HIS A 250 28.82 9.63 -4.42
N THR A 251 28.42 8.42 -4.02
CA THR A 251 27.07 7.86 -4.29
C THR A 251 26.42 7.20 -3.07
N SER A 252 27.16 6.98 -1.98
CA SER A 252 26.65 6.26 -0.80
C SER A 252 25.41 6.90 -0.18
N GLY A 253 25.38 8.23 -0.08
CA GLY A 253 24.21 8.96 0.40
C GLY A 253 22.96 8.75 -0.45
N ILE A 254 23.07 8.81 -1.78
CA ILE A 254 21.92 8.62 -2.68
C ILE A 254 21.46 7.15 -2.70
N ASP A 255 22.39 6.19 -2.61
CA ASP A 255 22.09 4.77 -2.51
C ASP A 255 21.36 4.44 -1.19
N THR A 256 21.78 5.06 -0.08
CA THR A 256 21.09 4.98 1.21
C THR A 256 19.66 5.51 1.12
N ILE A 257 19.47 6.69 0.50
CA ILE A 257 18.14 7.26 0.29
C ILE A 257 17.28 6.39 -0.63
N ALA A 258 17.86 5.72 -1.63
CA ALA A 258 17.14 4.76 -2.46
C ALA A 258 16.60 3.58 -1.62
N GLY A 259 17.38 3.10 -0.65
CA GLY A 259 16.95 2.10 0.32
C GLY A 259 15.82 2.58 1.23
N VAL A 260 15.94 3.80 1.77
CA VAL A 260 14.87 4.44 2.56
C VAL A 260 13.59 4.57 1.74
N ALA A 261 13.69 5.06 0.50
CA ALA A 261 12.55 5.21 -0.40
C ALA A 261 11.93 3.87 -0.77
N LEU A 262 12.71 2.81 -1.01
CA LEU A 262 12.17 1.47 -1.25
C LEU A 262 11.40 0.96 -0.03
N ALA A 263 11.97 1.06 1.18
CA ALA A 263 11.32 0.59 2.39
C ALA A 263 10.09 1.44 2.76
N MET A 264 10.14 2.77 2.61
CA MET A 264 8.96 3.62 2.76
C MET A 264 7.91 3.35 1.68
N LYS A 265 8.33 3.00 0.45
CA LYS A 265 7.42 2.61 -0.61
C LYS A 265 6.76 1.27 -0.30
N GLU A 266 7.46 0.30 0.28
CA GLU A 266 6.81 -0.94 0.72
C GLU A 266 5.93 -0.75 1.95
N GLU A 267 6.36 0.10 2.89
CA GLU A 267 5.63 0.42 4.10
C GLU A 267 4.34 1.20 3.81
N PHE A 268 4.36 2.10 2.83
CA PHE A 268 3.29 3.08 2.60
C PHE A 268 2.74 3.15 1.16
N LEU A 269 3.37 2.49 0.17
CA LEU A 269 3.06 2.58 -1.26
C LEU A 269 3.00 1.22 -2.02
N MET A 270 3.03 0.04 -1.36
CA MET A 270 2.25 -1.07 -1.94
C MET A 270 0.80 -0.61 -1.81
N GLY A 271 0.33 0.14 -2.81
CA GLY A 271 -0.91 0.87 -2.68
C GLY A 271 -2.02 -0.09 -2.28
N LYS A 272 -2.77 0.33 -1.26
CA LYS A 272 -3.85 -0.42 -0.65
C LYS A 272 -4.63 -1.22 -1.70
N ARG A 273 -4.96 -2.48 -1.42
CA ARG A 273 -5.92 -3.23 -2.23
C ARG A 273 -7.29 -2.60 -2.02
N VAL A 274 -7.76 -1.85 -3.02
CA VAL A 274 -9.03 -1.12 -2.96
C VAL A 274 -10.07 -1.88 -3.76
N VAL A 275 -11.16 -2.27 -3.11
CA VAL A 275 -12.37 -2.71 -3.81
C VAL A 275 -13.28 -1.49 -3.94
N ILE A 276 -13.60 -1.14 -5.18
CA ILE A 276 -14.44 0.00 -5.54
C ILE A 276 -15.81 -0.50 -5.98
N ALA A 277 -16.87 -0.14 -5.26
CA ALA A 277 -18.26 -0.39 -5.64
C ALA A 277 -18.86 0.82 -6.37
N LEU A 278 -19.04 0.70 -7.69
CA LEU A 278 -19.61 1.76 -8.51
C LEU A 278 -21.14 1.82 -8.44
N GLY A 279 -21.65 3.04 -8.28
CA GLY A 279 -23.05 3.45 -8.45
C GLY A 279 -23.67 3.02 -9.79
N GLY A 280 -25.00 2.88 -9.85
CA GLY A 280 -25.68 2.76 -11.15
C GLY A 280 -25.53 4.03 -12.01
N ASN A 281 -25.44 5.19 -11.34
CA ASN A 281 -25.21 6.50 -11.94
C ASN A 281 -23.85 6.61 -12.66
N ALA A 282 -22.87 5.76 -12.31
CA ALA A 282 -21.59 5.68 -13.00
C ALA A 282 -21.72 5.11 -14.43
N ILE A 283 -22.84 4.45 -14.72
CA ILE A 283 -23.13 3.85 -16.03
C ILE A 283 -24.29 4.58 -16.70
N LEU A 284 -25.38 4.85 -15.98
CA LEU A 284 -26.54 5.55 -16.53
C LEU A 284 -27.11 6.53 -15.50
N GLN A 285 -27.14 7.82 -15.85
CA GLN A 285 -27.64 8.86 -14.96
C GLN A 285 -29.18 8.86 -14.89
N PRO A 286 -29.78 9.35 -13.78
CA PRO A 286 -31.22 9.48 -13.67
C PRO A 286 -31.81 10.30 -14.83
N LYS A 287 -32.90 9.80 -15.45
CA LYS A 287 -33.60 10.43 -16.58
C LYS A 287 -32.80 10.52 -17.90
N GLN A 288 -31.59 9.97 -17.95
CA GLN A 288 -30.83 9.86 -19.19
C GLN A 288 -31.41 8.73 -20.05
N GLU A 289 -31.43 8.94 -21.37
CA GLU A 289 -31.83 7.88 -22.30
C GLU A 289 -30.83 6.73 -22.25
N ALA A 290 -31.34 5.49 -22.14
CA ALA A 290 -30.55 4.29 -21.93
C ALA A 290 -29.88 3.75 -23.22
N THR A 291 -29.29 4.65 -24.04
CA THR A 291 -28.53 4.27 -25.23
C THR A 291 -27.16 3.68 -24.86
N PHE A 292 -26.53 2.98 -25.82
CA PHE A 292 -25.18 2.47 -25.62
C PHE A 292 -24.17 3.62 -25.47
N GLU A 293 -24.31 4.66 -26.30
CA GLU A 293 -23.39 5.81 -26.36
C GLU A 293 -23.40 6.62 -25.07
N ASN A 294 -24.58 6.86 -24.49
CA ASN A 294 -24.71 7.54 -23.21
C ASN A 294 -24.04 6.75 -22.08
N GLN A 295 -24.23 5.42 -22.08
CA GLN A 295 -23.64 4.55 -21.06
C GLN A 295 -22.13 4.46 -21.21
N LEU A 296 -21.63 4.28 -22.43
CA LEU A 296 -20.20 4.27 -22.72
C LEU A 296 -19.56 5.58 -22.28
N LYS A 297 -20.18 6.73 -22.57
CA LYS A 297 -19.63 8.03 -22.17
C LYS A 297 -19.50 8.19 -20.65
N ASN A 298 -20.52 7.79 -19.89
CA ASN A 298 -20.46 7.81 -18.41
C ASN A 298 -19.39 6.85 -17.87
N VAL A 299 -19.25 5.68 -18.51
CA VAL A 299 -18.23 4.69 -18.16
C VAL A 299 -16.82 5.22 -18.45
N GLU A 300 -16.60 5.89 -19.58
CA GLU A 300 -15.32 6.54 -19.90
C GLU A 300 -14.92 7.54 -18.81
N ASP A 301 -15.84 8.42 -18.41
CA ASP A 301 -15.60 9.43 -17.38
C ASP A 301 -15.31 8.75 -16.02
N SER A 302 -16.02 7.67 -15.70
CA SER A 302 -15.78 6.85 -14.51
C SER A 302 -14.41 6.18 -14.52
N CYS A 303 -14.03 5.58 -15.64
CA CYS A 303 -12.77 4.88 -15.82
C CYS A 303 -11.57 5.82 -15.80
N ALA A 304 -11.72 7.08 -16.25
CA ALA A 304 -10.67 8.09 -16.13
C ALA A 304 -10.28 8.32 -14.66
N LYS A 305 -11.26 8.37 -13.75
CA LYS A 305 -11.04 8.52 -12.30
C LYS A 305 -10.49 7.27 -11.64
N ILE A 306 -10.97 6.09 -12.05
CA ILE A 306 -10.38 4.81 -11.59
C ILE A 306 -8.91 4.69 -12.02
N ALA A 307 -8.57 5.22 -13.20
CA ALA A 307 -7.20 5.25 -13.67
C ALA A 307 -6.30 6.18 -12.83
N GLU A 308 -6.81 7.29 -12.32
CA GLU A 308 -6.10 8.16 -11.36
C GLU A 308 -5.80 7.41 -10.04
N ILE A 309 -6.72 6.59 -9.54
CA ILE A 309 -6.50 5.74 -8.35
C ILE A 309 -5.38 4.72 -8.59
N THR A 310 -5.36 4.12 -9.79
CA THR A 310 -4.33 3.16 -10.19
C THR A 310 -2.98 3.85 -10.37
N GLU A 311 -2.96 5.04 -10.96
CA GLU A 311 -1.77 5.89 -11.14
C GLU A 311 -1.16 6.29 -9.79
N ALA A 312 -1.99 6.51 -8.77
CA ALA A 312 -1.56 6.72 -7.39
C ALA A 312 -0.94 5.47 -6.72
N GLY A 313 -0.89 4.33 -7.42
CA GLY A 313 -0.20 3.11 -7.00
C GLY A 313 -1.09 2.06 -6.32
N HIS A 314 -2.40 2.30 -6.23
CA HIS A 314 -3.34 1.37 -5.59
C HIS A 314 -3.65 0.15 -6.46
N LYS A 315 -3.90 -0.98 -5.79
CA LYS A 315 -4.31 -2.23 -6.45
C LYS A 315 -5.83 -2.28 -6.50
N VAL A 316 -6.40 -2.07 -7.68
CA VAL A 316 -7.83 -1.81 -7.83
C VAL A 316 -8.60 -3.05 -8.28
N ILE A 317 -9.69 -3.32 -7.56
CA ILE A 317 -10.75 -4.25 -7.98
C ILE A 317 -12.03 -3.43 -8.09
N VAL A 318 -12.72 -3.54 -9.22
CA VAL A 318 -13.94 -2.76 -9.48
C VAL A 318 -15.15 -3.69 -9.53
N THR A 319 -16.17 -3.36 -8.75
CA THR A 319 -17.52 -3.91 -8.87
C THR A 319 -18.47 -2.82 -9.34
N HIS A 320 -19.61 -3.20 -9.88
CA HIS A 320 -20.60 -2.25 -10.39
C HIS A 320 -22.02 -2.78 -10.21
N GLY A 321 -23.00 -1.87 -10.24
CA GLY A 321 -24.40 -2.25 -10.38
C GLY A 321 -24.77 -2.61 -11.81
N ASN A 322 -25.94 -3.22 -12.01
CA ASN A 322 -26.46 -3.55 -13.34
C ASN A 322 -27.96 -3.27 -13.50
N GLY A 323 -28.63 -2.63 -12.52
CA GLY A 323 -30.10 -2.55 -12.45
C GLY A 323 -30.78 -2.10 -13.74
N PRO A 324 -30.43 -0.92 -14.30
CA PRO A 324 -30.98 -0.48 -15.59
C PRO A 324 -30.64 -1.42 -16.75
N GLN A 325 -29.42 -1.96 -16.78
CA GLN A 325 -28.92 -2.79 -17.88
C GLN A 325 -29.60 -4.16 -17.91
N VAL A 326 -29.63 -4.87 -16.78
CA VAL A 326 -30.33 -6.16 -16.66
C VAL A 326 -31.84 -5.97 -16.84
N GLY A 327 -32.40 -4.83 -16.41
CA GLY A 327 -33.79 -4.49 -16.66
C GLY A 327 -34.13 -4.38 -18.16
N ASN A 328 -33.27 -3.73 -18.94
CA ASN A 328 -33.43 -3.63 -20.40
C ASN A 328 -33.23 -4.98 -21.09
N ILE A 329 -32.25 -5.79 -20.65
CA ILE A 329 -32.03 -7.14 -21.19
C ILE A 329 -33.25 -8.04 -20.93
N LEU A 330 -33.82 -7.99 -19.72
CA LEU A 330 -35.04 -8.72 -19.38
C LEU A 330 -36.22 -8.26 -20.23
N ARG A 331 -36.33 -6.94 -20.47
CA ARG A 331 -37.36 -6.38 -21.35
C ARG A 331 -37.21 -6.89 -22.78
N GLN A 332 -36.00 -6.89 -23.33
CA GLN A 332 -35.70 -7.43 -24.66
C GLN A 332 -36.10 -8.91 -24.77
N ASN A 333 -35.76 -9.71 -23.76
CA ASN A 333 -36.15 -11.13 -23.70
C ASN A 333 -37.67 -11.32 -23.65
N GLU A 334 -38.39 -10.49 -22.89
CA GLU A 334 -39.85 -10.57 -22.82
C GLU A 334 -40.55 -10.07 -24.09
N GLU A 335 -40.03 -9.04 -24.76
CA GLU A 335 -40.58 -8.53 -26.02
C GLU A 335 -40.29 -9.49 -27.19
N ALA A 336 -39.15 -10.18 -27.17
CA ALA A 336 -38.75 -11.13 -28.21
C ALA A 336 -39.26 -12.56 -28.00
N LYS A 337 -39.94 -12.86 -26.87
CA LYS A 337 -40.28 -14.23 -26.43
C LYS A 337 -41.09 -15.06 -27.43
N GLU A 338 -41.87 -14.40 -28.29
CA GLU A 338 -42.66 -15.04 -29.36
C GLU A 338 -41.77 -15.63 -30.47
N PHE A 339 -40.53 -15.14 -30.61
CA PHE A 339 -39.58 -15.52 -31.66
C PHE A 339 -38.33 -16.22 -31.10
N VAL A 340 -37.90 -15.84 -29.90
CA VAL A 340 -36.70 -16.35 -29.24
C VAL A 340 -37.05 -16.68 -27.78
N PRO A 341 -36.82 -17.92 -27.30
CA PRO A 341 -37.12 -18.27 -25.91
C PRO A 341 -36.44 -17.31 -24.91
N ALA A 342 -37.23 -16.76 -24.00
CA ALA A 342 -36.72 -15.85 -22.97
C ALA A 342 -35.73 -16.56 -22.04
N LEU A 343 -34.60 -15.91 -21.79
CA LEU A 343 -33.58 -16.39 -20.86
C LEU A 343 -34.00 -16.18 -19.40
N PRO A 344 -33.52 -17.04 -18.47
CA PRO A 344 -33.72 -16.82 -17.05
C PRO A 344 -32.88 -15.62 -16.54
N ILE A 345 -33.25 -15.09 -15.36
CA ILE A 345 -32.66 -13.86 -14.81
C ILE A 345 -31.15 -13.97 -14.59
N ASP A 346 -30.67 -15.12 -14.13
CA ASP A 346 -29.25 -15.37 -13.92
C ASP A 346 -28.44 -15.30 -15.22
N ALA A 347 -28.99 -15.81 -16.33
CA ALA A 347 -28.38 -15.67 -17.65
C ALA A 347 -28.41 -14.21 -18.14
N CYS A 348 -29.52 -13.49 -17.95
CA CYS A 348 -29.59 -12.05 -18.25
C CYS A 348 -28.60 -11.24 -17.40
N SER A 349 -28.37 -11.66 -16.15
CA SER A 349 -27.36 -11.07 -15.27
C SER A 349 -25.95 -11.30 -15.83
N ALA A 350 -25.66 -12.50 -16.34
CA ALA A 350 -24.40 -12.80 -17.02
C ALA A 350 -24.19 -11.93 -18.27
N GLU A 351 -25.22 -11.74 -19.09
CA GLU A 351 -25.17 -10.82 -20.24
C GLU A 351 -24.85 -9.39 -19.80
N SER A 352 -25.47 -8.92 -18.71
CA SER A 352 -25.23 -7.58 -18.18
C SER A 352 -23.78 -7.39 -17.69
N GLN A 353 -23.16 -8.43 -17.12
CA GLN A 353 -21.75 -8.40 -16.73
C GLN A 353 -20.84 -8.29 -17.94
N GLY A 354 -21.10 -9.07 -18.99
CA GLY A 354 -20.35 -9.00 -20.24
C GLY A 354 -20.48 -7.62 -20.91
N PHE A 355 -21.69 -7.08 -20.96
CA PHE A 355 -21.98 -5.77 -21.52
C PHE A 355 -21.26 -4.63 -20.78
N ILE A 356 -21.42 -4.54 -19.46
CA ILE A 356 -20.82 -3.46 -18.67
C ILE A 356 -19.30 -3.65 -18.60
N GLY A 357 -18.84 -4.88 -18.37
CA GLY A 357 -17.42 -5.20 -18.33
C GLY A 357 -16.70 -4.86 -19.63
N TYR A 358 -17.32 -5.11 -20.78
CA TYR A 358 -16.80 -4.67 -22.08
C TYR A 358 -16.56 -3.16 -22.14
N MET A 359 -17.58 -2.35 -21.77
CA MET A 359 -17.44 -0.88 -21.77
C MET A 359 -16.32 -0.42 -20.84
N MET A 360 -16.25 -0.99 -19.63
CA MET A 360 -15.27 -0.61 -18.62
C MET A 360 -13.85 -1.03 -18.99
N GLU A 361 -13.67 -2.26 -19.48
CA GLU A 361 -12.37 -2.79 -19.88
C GLU A 361 -11.81 -2.02 -21.09
N GLN A 362 -12.65 -1.73 -22.08
CA GLN A 362 -12.27 -0.88 -23.21
C GLN A 362 -11.83 0.51 -22.73
N SER A 363 -12.62 1.15 -21.87
CA SER A 363 -12.36 2.49 -21.37
C SER A 363 -11.08 2.55 -20.54
N LEU A 364 -10.86 1.61 -19.61
CA LEU A 364 -9.64 1.55 -18.81
C LEU A 364 -8.40 1.27 -19.65
N LYS A 365 -8.46 0.39 -20.66
CA LYS A 365 -7.34 0.16 -21.59
C LYS A 365 -6.95 1.45 -22.31
N ASN A 366 -7.94 2.21 -22.78
CA ASN A 366 -7.71 3.49 -23.44
C ASN A 366 -7.06 4.52 -22.51
N GLU A 367 -7.54 4.62 -21.26
CA GLU A 367 -6.98 5.52 -20.25
C GLU A 367 -5.56 5.14 -19.86
N PHE A 368 -5.30 3.85 -19.62
CA PHE A 368 -3.96 3.35 -19.29
C PHE A 368 -2.96 3.59 -20.42
N ALA A 369 -3.38 3.36 -21.67
CA ALA A 369 -2.55 3.69 -22.83
C ALA A 369 -2.25 5.20 -22.91
N ARG A 370 -3.24 6.06 -22.69
CA ARG A 370 -3.08 7.52 -22.70
C ARG A 370 -2.13 8.01 -21.61
N LYS A 371 -2.25 7.46 -20.40
CA LYS A 371 -1.40 7.75 -19.23
C LYS A 371 -0.06 7.00 -19.25
N LYS A 372 0.18 6.12 -20.23
CA LYS A 372 1.37 5.27 -20.35
C LYS A 372 1.60 4.38 -19.11
N LEU A 373 0.52 3.91 -18.51
CA LEU A 373 0.56 2.95 -17.41
C LEU A 373 0.75 1.53 -18.00
N ALA A 374 1.66 0.76 -17.43
CA ALA A 374 1.90 -0.64 -17.82
C ALA A 374 0.84 -1.61 -17.23
N THR A 375 -0.18 -1.07 -16.56
CA THR A 375 -1.25 -1.80 -15.88
C THR A 375 -2.14 -2.52 -16.89
N ASN A 376 -2.47 -3.78 -16.60
CA ASN A 376 -3.48 -4.52 -17.36
C ASN A 376 -4.88 -4.30 -16.78
N VAL A 377 -5.91 -4.61 -17.56
CA VAL A 377 -7.28 -4.69 -17.07
C VAL A 377 -7.99 -5.91 -17.66
N ILE A 378 -8.80 -6.57 -16.85
CA ILE A 378 -9.58 -7.73 -17.25
C ILE A 378 -10.94 -7.75 -16.55
N THR A 379 -11.97 -8.12 -17.29
CA THR A 379 -13.30 -8.43 -16.75
C THR A 379 -13.45 -9.92 -16.51
N LEU A 380 -13.91 -10.29 -15.31
CA LEU A 380 -14.26 -11.67 -14.97
C LEU A 380 -15.78 -11.82 -14.80
N LEU A 381 -16.37 -12.71 -15.61
CA LEU A 381 -17.70 -13.22 -15.32
C LEU A 381 -17.70 -13.91 -13.95
N THR A 382 -18.59 -13.47 -13.08
CA THR A 382 -18.52 -13.81 -11.65
C THR A 382 -19.83 -14.38 -11.18
N GLN A 383 -19.78 -15.62 -10.68
CA GLN A 383 -20.88 -16.27 -9.96
C GLN A 383 -20.80 -15.95 -8.47
N THR A 384 -21.95 -15.77 -7.83
CA THR A 384 -22.06 -15.56 -6.38
C THR A 384 -22.99 -16.61 -5.79
N GLU A 385 -22.43 -17.42 -4.90
CA GLU A 385 -23.16 -18.44 -4.15
C GLU A 385 -24.07 -17.77 -3.13
N VAL A 386 -25.32 -18.23 -3.07
CA VAL A 386 -26.34 -17.83 -2.10
C VAL A 386 -26.93 -19.06 -1.43
N SER A 387 -27.57 -18.88 -0.27
CA SER A 387 -28.25 -20.01 0.40
C SER A 387 -29.55 -20.36 -0.30
N ALA A 388 -29.77 -21.63 -0.63
CA ALA A 388 -31.05 -22.11 -1.14
C ALA A 388 -32.21 -21.96 -0.13
N SER A 389 -31.88 -21.82 1.15
CA SER A 389 -32.84 -21.59 2.24
C SER A 389 -32.92 -20.12 2.68
N ASP A 390 -32.36 -19.19 1.91
CA ASP A 390 -32.44 -17.77 2.24
C ASP A 390 -33.92 -17.31 2.31
N PRO A 391 -34.34 -16.60 3.37
CA PRO A 391 -35.71 -16.11 3.53
C PRO A 391 -36.20 -15.26 2.35
N ALA A 392 -35.30 -14.59 1.62
CA ALA A 392 -35.65 -13.78 0.46
C ALA A 392 -36.31 -14.58 -0.67
N PHE A 393 -36.11 -15.91 -0.73
CA PHE A 393 -36.81 -16.78 -1.68
C PHE A 393 -38.29 -16.96 -1.34
N GLN A 394 -38.65 -16.86 -0.06
CA GLN A 394 -40.03 -16.97 0.39
C GLN A 394 -40.77 -15.63 0.25
N ASP A 395 -40.06 -14.52 0.49
CA ASP A 395 -40.60 -13.16 0.35
C ASP A 395 -39.75 -12.26 -0.58
N PRO A 396 -39.90 -12.42 -1.91
CA PRO A 396 -39.33 -11.53 -2.92
C PRO A 396 -39.78 -10.07 -2.76
N THR A 397 -38.82 -9.16 -2.61
CA THR A 397 -39.09 -7.72 -2.44
C THR A 397 -38.42 -6.84 -3.50
N LYS A 398 -37.42 -7.35 -4.25
CA LYS A 398 -36.61 -6.51 -5.14
C LYS A 398 -37.29 -6.33 -6.50
N PRO A 399 -37.71 -5.11 -6.89
CA PRO A 399 -38.42 -4.90 -8.15
C PRO A 399 -37.47 -4.90 -9.35
N ILE A 400 -37.86 -5.58 -10.43
CA ILE A 400 -37.08 -5.74 -11.67
C ILE A 400 -37.96 -5.53 -12.91
N GLY A 401 -37.30 -5.28 -14.06
CA GLY A 401 -37.97 -5.16 -15.35
C GLY A 401 -38.89 -3.94 -15.49
N VAL A 402 -39.84 -4.03 -16.42
CA VAL A 402 -40.79 -2.97 -16.79
C VAL A 402 -41.95 -2.85 -15.80
N PHE A 403 -42.68 -1.73 -15.90
CA PHE A 403 -43.95 -1.53 -15.20
C PHE A 403 -45.09 -2.22 -15.95
N TYR A 404 -46.01 -2.79 -15.19
CA TYR A 404 -47.23 -3.43 -15.63
C TYR A 404 -48.43 -2.70 -15.01
N THR A 405 -49.56 -2.73 -15.71
CA THR A 405 -50.84 -2.37 -15.11
C THR A 405 -51.25 -3.42 -14.07
N GLU A 406 -52.18 -3.07 -13.18
CA GLU A 406 -52.71 -3.99 -12.17
C GLU A 406 -53.29 -5.27 -12.82
N SER A 407 -54.04 -5.13 -13.92
CA SER A 407 -54.61 -6.26 -14.64
C SER A 407 -53.55 -7.19 -15.25
N GLU A 408 -52.49 -6.63 -15.86
CA GLU A 408 -51.39 -7.44 -16.41
C GLU A 408 -50.61 -8.13 -15.28
N ALA A 409 -50.41 -7.46 -14.15
CA ALA A 409 -49.72 -8.03 -13.01
C ALA A 409 -50.48 -9.21 -12.40
N GLU A 410 -51.81 -9.12 -12.27
CA GLU A 410 -52.65 -10.24 -11.83
C GLU A 410 -52.59 -11.44 -12.79
N GLU A 411 -52.58 -11.18 -14.10
CA GLU A 411 -52.47 -12.23 -15.12
C GLU A 411 -51.10 -12.91 -15.06
N LEU A 412 -50.01 -12.15 -14.96
CA LEU A 412 -48.65 -12.69 -14.86
C LEU A 412 -48.44 -13.48 -13.56
N ALA A 413 -49.06 -13.04 -12.45
CA ALA A 413 -49.05 -13.77 -11.20
C ALA A 413 -49.75 -15.14 -11.33
N LYS A 414 -50.88 -15.21 -12.04
CA LYS A 414 -51.63 -16.46 -12.27
C LYS A 414 -50.95 -17.40 -13.27
N THR A 415 -50.44 -16.86 -14.38
CA THR A 415 -49.93 -17.65 -15.50
C THR A 415 -48.48 -18.07 -15.34
N LYS A 416 -47.62 -17.18 -14.83
CA LYS A 416 -46.18 -17.42 -14.66
C LYS A 416 -45.76 -17.67 -13.21
N GLY A 417 -46.67 -17.52 -12.24
CA GLY A 417 -46.34 -17.63 -10.82
C GLY A 417 -45.44 -16.51 -10.31
N TRP A 418 -45.39 -15.38 -11.02
CA TRP A 418 -44.56 -14.24 -10.62
C TRP A 418 -45.15 -13.53 -9.41
N LYS A 419 -44.29 -13.16 -8.46
CA LYS A 419 -44.67 -12.18 -7.44
C LYS A 419 -44.58 -10.79 -8.05
N MET A 420 -45.64 -10.01 -7.87
CA MET A 420 -45.76 -8.64 -8.36
C MET A 420 -45.94 -7.70 -7.16
N ALA A 421 -45.30 -6.54 -7.19
CA ALA A 421 -45.48 -5.50 -6.16
C ALA A 421 -45.78 -4.15 -6.81
N GLU A 422 -46.59 -3.35 -6.13
CA GLU A 422 -46.86 -1.96 -6.47
C GLU A 422 -45.61 -1.11 -6.16
N ASP A 423 -45.23 -0.23 -7.08
CA ASP A 423 -44.02 0.60 -6.97
C ASP A 423 -44.38 2.09 -7.03
N ALA A 424 -44.80 2.61 -5.87
CA ALA A 424 -44.92 4.03 -5.55
C ALA A 424 -45.82 4.83 -6.52
N GLY A 425 -46.98 4.28 -6.86
CA GLY A 425 -48.00 4.88 -7.73
C GLY A 425 -47.68 4.81 -9.22
N ARG A 426 -46.56 4.17 -9.62
CA ARG A 426 -46.09 4.11 -11.02
C ARG A 426 -46.55 2.84 -11.75
N GLY A 427 -47.23 1.94 -11.06
CA GLY A 427 -47.66 0.63 -11.57
C GLY A 427 -47.05 -0.52 -10.79
N TYR A 428 -47.17 -1.73 -11.33
CA TYR A 428 -46.68 -2.96 -10.73
C TYR A 428 -45.40 -3.44 -11.39
N ARG A 429 -44.51 -4.07 -10.64
CA ARG A 429 -43.27 -4.68 -11.17
C ARG A 429 -43.10 -6.10 -10.65
N ARG A 430 -42.43 -6.94 -11.45
CA ARG A 430 -42.00 -8.27 -10.99
C ARG A 430 -41.01 -8.07 -9.84
N VAL A 431 -41.26 -8.72 -8.71
CA VAL A 431 -40.32 -8.77 -7.60
C VAL A 431 -39.61 -10.11 -7.54
N VAL A 432 -38.32 -10.06 -7.23
CA VAL A 432 -37.45 -11.23 -7.16
C VAL A 432 -36.70 -11.30 -5.83
N PRO A 433 -36.25 -12.50 -5.43
CA PRO A 433 -35.41 -12.67 -4.25
C PRO A 433 -34.14 -11.81 -4.33
N SER A 434 -33.76 -11.21 -3.21
CA SER A 434 -32.46 -10.54 -3.02
C SER A 434 -31.70 -11.16 -1.85
N PRO A 435 -31.22 -12.41 -2.01
CA PRO A 435 -30.57 -13.19 -0.94
C PRO A 435 -29.20 -12.61 -0.56
N GLN A 436 -28.67 -13.05 0.59
CA GLN A 436 -27.36 -12.65 1.07
C GLN A 436 -26.22 -13.37 0.31
N PRO A 437 -25.16 -12.65 -0.12
CA PRO A 437 -24.02 -13.26 -0.77
C PRO A 437 -23.18 -14.07 0.23
N LYS A 438 -23.05 -15.36 -0.04
CA LYS A 438 -22.27 -16.29 0.79
C LYS A 438 -20.82 -16.40 0.31
N LYS A 439 -20.62 -16.55 -1.00
CA LYS A 439 -19.27 -16.74 -1.57
C LYS A 439 -19.18 -16.20 -2.99
N ILE A 440 -18.11 -15.46 -3.28
CA ILE A 440 -17.76 -15.08 -4.64
C ILE A 440 -16.88 -16.18 -5.24
N HIS A 441 -17.23 -16.68 -6.42
CA HIS A 441 -16.40 -17.65 -7.13
C HIS A 441 -15.27 -16.93 -7.89
N GLY A 442 -14.09 -17.55 -7.93
CA GLY A 442 -12.92 -17.02 -8.65
C GLY A 442 -12.01 -16.07 -7.84
N VAL A 443 -12.25 -15.90 -6.53
CA VAL A 443 -11.47 -14.99 -5.65
C VAL A 443 -9.97 -15.20 -5.72
N GLU A 444 -9.48 -16.44 -5.70
CA GLU A 444 -8.04 -16.70 -5.76
C GLU A 444 -7.40 -16.21 -7.07
N ALA A 445 -8.12 -16.35 -8.20
CA ALA A 445 -7.67 -15.79 -9.47
C ALA A 445 -7.66 -14.26 -9.43
N ILE A 446 -8.67 -13.63 -8.82
CA ILE A 446 -8.71 -12.17 -8.61
C ILE A 446 -7.48 -11.73 -7.80
N LYS A 447 -7.17 -12.39 -6.68
CA LYS A 447 -6.01 -12.07 -5.83
C LYS A 447 -4.69 -12.14 -6.62
N GLN A 448 -4.51 -13.18 -7.44
CA GLN A 448 -3.32 -13.37 -8.27
C GLN A 448 -3.18 -12.28 -9.35
N LEU A 449 -4.26 -11.94 -10.05
CA LEU A 449 -4.27 -10.90 -11.07
C LEU A 449 -3.95 -9.53 -10.46
N VAL A 450 -4.60 -9.19 -9.35
CA VAL A 450 -4.39 -7.91 -8.66
C VAL A 450 -2.95 -7.78 -8.13
N ALA A 451 -2.35 -8.89 -7.68
CA ALA A 451 -0.95 -8.91 -7.26
C ALA A 451 0.05 -8.63 -8.40
N THR A 452 -0.37 -8.76 -9.67
CA THR A 452 0.46 -8.56 -10.87
C THR A 452 0.11 -7.29 -11.65
N ASP A 453 -0.26 -6.22 -10.93
CA ASP A 453 -0.56 -4.90 -11.53
C ASP A 453 -1.71 -4.98 -12.57
N THR A 454 -2.71 -5.83 -12.32
CA THR A 454 -3.92 -5.92 -13.14
C THR A 454 -5.13 -5.37 -12.38
N VAL A 455 -5.84 -4.42 -12.98
CA VAL A 455 -7.17 -4.01 -12.51
C VAL A 455 -8.18 -5.08 -12.89
N VAL A 456 -8.93 -5.57 -11.90
CA VAL A 456 -9.92 -6.62 -12.11
C VAL A 456 -11.32 -6.05 -11.96
N ILE A 457 -12.12 -6.15 -13.02
CA ILE A 457 -13.56 -5.85 -13.00
C ILE A 457 -14.28 -7.17 -12.72
N SER A 458 -15.05 -7.25 -11.63
CA SER A 458 -15.68 -8.49 -11.18
C SER A 458 -16.96 -8.21 -10.39
N THR A 459 -17.74 -9.26 -10.11
CA THR A 459 -18.97 -9.19 -9.29
C THR A 459 -19.96 -8.14 -9.82
N GLY A 460 -20.02 -7.98 -11.14
CA GLY A 460 -20.95 -7.06 -11.80
C GLY A 460 -22.40 -7.40 -11.45
N GLY A 461 -23.18 -6.39 -11.09
CA GLY A 461 -24.57 -6.57 -10.67
C GLY A 461 -24.76 -7.34 -9.36
N GLY A 462 -23.71 -7.49 -8.56
CA GLY A 462 -23.73 -8.35 -7.36
C GLY A 462 -23.39 -9.82 -7.64
N GLY A 463 -23.08 -10.18 -8.89
CA GLY A 463 -22.75 -11.55 -9.30
C GLY A 463 -23.93 -12.32 -9.89
N ILE A 464 -23.62 -13.37 -10.67
CA ILE A 464 -24.62 -14.31 -11.20
C ILE A 464 -25.02 -15.23 -10.04
N PRO A 465 -26.29 -15.19 -9.57
CA PRO A 465 -26.71 -15.94 -8.39
C PRO A 465 -26.73 -17.45 -8.67
N VAL A 466 -26.03 -18.21 -7.84
CA VAL A 466 -26.00 -19.67 -7.90
C VAL A 466 -26.22 -20.28 -6.53
N VAL A 467 -26.79 -21.49 -6.49
CA VAL A 467 -26.80 -22.34 -5.31
C VAL A 467 -25.92 -23.56 -5.57
N GLN A 468 -25.24 -24.04 -4.53
CA GLN A 468 -24.49 -25.28 -4.57
C GLN A 468 -25.32 -26.41 -3.95
N ASN A 469 -25.49 -27.51 -4.67
CA ASN A 469 -26.19 -28.68 -4.14
C ASN A 469 -25.25 -29.55 -3.28
N GLU A 470 -25.79 -30.59 -2.62
CA GLU A 470 -25.03 -31.50 -1.75
C GLU A 470 -23.88 -32.23 -2.49
N ALA A 471 -24.02 -32.44 -3.81
CA ALA A 471 -22.98 -33.03 -4.64
C ALA A 471 -21.88 -32.04 -5.06
N GLY A 472 -21.99 -30.77 -4.67
CA GLY A 472 -21.03 -29.71 -5.02
C GLY A 472 -21.29 -29.02 -6.36
N ASN A 473 -22.34 -29.40 -7.10
CA ASN A 473 -22.66 -28.79 -8.39
C ASN A 473 -23.36 -27.43 -8.21
N LEU A 474 -22.96 -26.46 -9.04
CA LEU A 474 -23.58 -25.14 -9.08
C LEU A 474 -24.79 -25.12 -10.02
N LYS A 475 -25.84 -24.43 -9.61
CA LYS A 475 -27.03 -24.16 -10.45
C LYS A 475 -27.45 -22.71 -10.29
N GLY A 476 -27.72 -22.04 -11.41
CA GLY A 476 -28.28 -20.69 -11.43
C GLY A 476 -29.68 -20.63 -10.82
N VAL A 477 -29.98 -19.52 -10.15
CA VAL A 477 -31.29 -19.27 -9.53
C VAL A 477 -31.82 -17.89 -9.90
N GLU A 478 -33.13 -17.76 -10.05
CA GLU A 478 -33.75 -16.47 -10.36
C GLU A 478 -33.75 -15.55 -9.13
N ALA A 479 -32.70 -14.74 -9.00
CA ALA A 479 -32.51 -13.76 -7.94
C ALA A 479 -31.71 -12.56 -8.46
N VAL A 480 -31.71 -11.46 -7.71
CA VAL A 480 -30.79 -10.34 -7.93
C VAL A 480 -30.14 -10.00 -6.61
N ILE A 481 -28.83 -10.16 -6.52
CA ILE A 481 -28.09 -9.94 -5.29
C ILE A 481 -27.77 -8.45 -5.17
N ASP A 482 -27.82 -7.92 -3.95
CA ASP A 482 -27.42 -6.53 -3.73
C ASP A 482 -25.92 -6.34 -4.00
N LYS A 483 -25.59 -5.36 -4.85
CA LYS A 483 -24.22 -5.11 -5.27
C LYS A 483 -23.32 -4.65 -4.13
N ASP A 484 -23.83 -3.87 -3.18
CA ASP A 484 -23.01 -3.28 -2.11
C ASP A 484 -22.67 -4.39 -1.11
N ARG A 485 -23.63 -5.30 -0.84
CA ARG A 485 -23.40 -6.54 -0.06
C ARG A 485 -22.43 -7.50 -0.73
N SER A 486 -22.54 -7.70 -2.04
CA SER A 486 -21.60 -8.55 -2.77
C SER A 486 -20.21 -7.94 -2.87
N ALA A 487 -20.11 -6.61 -2.99
CA ALA A 487 -18.85 -5.89 -2.97
C ALA A 487 -18.18 -5.96 -1.59
N LEU A 488 -18.95 -5.87 -0.50
CA LEU A 488 -18.47 -6.16 0.85
C LEU A 488 -17.90 -7.59 0.93
N ARG A 489 -18.68 -8.60 0.51
CA ARG A 489 -18.24 -10.00 0.53
C ARG A 489 -16.98 -10.22 -0.29
N LEU A 490 -16.88 -9.60 -1.46
CA LEU A 490 -15.67 -9.63 -2.28
C LEU A 490 -14.49 -9.00 -1.52
N SER A 491 -14.70 -7.83 -0.90
CA SER A 491 -13.67 -7.10 -0.14
C SER A 491 -13.09 -7.93 1.00
N GLU A 492 -13.93 -8.66 1.73
CA GLU A 492 -13.49 -9.60 2.75
C GLU A 492 -12.65 -10.75 2.15
N GLN A 493 -13.16 -11.38 1.08
CA GLN A 493 -12.53 -12.58 0.50
C GLN A 493 -11.22 -12.29 -0.25
N VAL A 494 -11.10 -11.10 -0.86
CA VAL A 494 -9.86 -10.63 -1.46
C VAL A 494 -8.96 -9.94 -0.45
N GLU A 495 -9.30 -9.92 0.85
CA GLU A 495 -8.51 -9.27 1.91
C GLU A 495 -8.19 -7.81 1.56
N ALA A 496 -9.15 -7.08 0.99
CA ALA A 496 -8.99 -5.67 0.60
C ALA A 496 -8.56 -4.84 1.80
N ASP A 497 -7.73 -3.83 1.59
CA ASP A 497 -7.29 -2.88 2.63
C ASP A 497 -8.30 -1.74 2.80
N VAL A 498 -8.97 -1.38 1.71
CA VAL A 498 -10.04 -0.38 1.69
C VAL A 498 -11.22 -0.93 0.91
N PHE A 499 -12.40 -0.77 1.48
CA PHE A 499 -13.66 -0.91 0.75
C PHE A 499 -14.22 0.48 0.46
N MET A 500 -14.32 0.84 -0.82
CA MET A 500 -14.75 2.15 -1.26
C MET A 500 -16.09 2.05 -2.01
N ILE A 501 -17.08 2.80 -1.57
CA ILE A 501 -18.38 2.92 -2.24
C ILE A 501 -18.48 4.29 -2.89
N LEU A 502 -18.65 4.30 -4.21
CA LEU A 502 -18.74 5.53 -4.99
C LEU A 502 -20.19 5.90 -5.26
N THR A 503 -20.54 7.14 -4.90
CA THR A 503 -21.90 7.70 -5.02
C THR A 503 -21.87 9.10 -5.66
N ASP A 504 -23.02 9.75 -5.70
CA ASP A 504 -23.26 11.10 -6.24
C ASP A 504 -23.01 12.25 -5.25
N VAL A 505 -22.78 11.94 -3.97
CA VAL A 505 -22.47 12.90 -2.92
C VAL A 505 -21.02 12.78 -2.46
N SER A 506 -20.40 13.90 -2.10
CA SER A 506 -19.00 13.92 -1.65
C SER A 506 -18.80 13.20 -0.32
N ASN A 507 -19.82 13.24 0.55
CA ASN A 507 -19.82 12.69 1.90
C ASN A 507 -21.21 12.14 2.23
N VAL A 508 -21.28 11.32 3.26
CA VAL A 508 -22.50 11.01 3.99
C VAL A 508 -22.87 12.20 4.87
N TYR A 509 -24.17 12.45 5.02
CA TYR A 509 -24.68 13.53 5.86
C TYR A 509 -25.74 13.01 6.83
N LEU A 510 -25.76 13.57 8.03
CA LEU A 510 -26.93 13.53 8.91
C LEU A 510 -27.90 14.64 8.50
N HIS A 511 -29.19 14.46 8.73
CA HIS A 511 -30.23 15.43 8.35
C HIS A 511 -30.14 15.84 6.87
N PHE A 512 -29.96 14.86 5.98
CA PHE A 512 -29.71 15.10 4.56
C PHE A 512 -30.84 15.90 3.90
N GLY A 513 -30.51 17.04 3.28
CA GLY A 513 -31.46 17.94 2.64
C GLY A 513 -32.16 18.92 3.60
N GLU A 514 -31.84 18.89 4.90
CA GLU A 514 -32.41 19.79 5.91
C GLU A 514 -31.47 20.98 6.21
N PRO A 515 -31.97 22.10 6.76
CA PRO A 515 -31.12 23.26 7.09
C PRO A 515 -29.99 22.98 8.09
N ASN A 516 -30.14 21.95 8.93
CA ASN A 516 -29.18 21.47 9.92
C ASN A 516 -28.36 20.28 9.40
N GLN A 517 -28.26 20.09 8.07
CA GLN A 517 -27.44 19.04 7.46
C GLN A 517 -26.00 19.07 7.98
N GLN A 518 -25.53 17.92 8.48
CA GLN A 518 -24.18 17.78 9.02
C GLN A 518 -23.35 16.81 8.19
N LYS A 519 -22.17 17.23 7.74
CA LYS A 519 -21.23 16.44 6.95
C LYS A 519 -20.47 15.46 7.85
N LEU A 520 -20.44 14.18 7.48
CA LEU A 520 -19.63 13.16 8.15
C LEU A 520 -18.26 13.03 7.48
N GLU A 521 -17.18 13.09 8.26
CA GLU A 521 -15.80 12.89 7.80
C GLU A 521 -15.27 11.55 8.36
N GLY A 522 -14.36 11.56 9.34
CA GLY A 522 -13.93 10.34 10.03
C GLY A 522 -14.91 9.96 11.14
N VAL A 523 -15.58 8.81 11.00
CA VAL A 523 -16.60 8.34 11.94
C VAL A 523 -16.20 6.95 12.46
N PRO A 524 -15.99 6.75 13.77
CA PRO A 524 -15.78 5.44 14.35
C PRO A 524 -16.99 4.51 14.16
N VAL A 525 -16.75 3.21 14.01
CA VAL A 525 -17.81 2.19 13.85
C VAL A 525 -18.97 2.34 14.85
N LYS A 526 -18.65 2.55 16.14
CA LYS A 526 -19.67 2.70 17.20
C LYS A 526 -20.64 3.85 16.94
N GLU A 527 -20.11 4.99 16.51
CA GLU A 527 -20.88 6.20 16.22
C GLU A 527 -21.70 6.02 14.93
N ALA A 528 -21.10 5.42 13.89
CA ALA A 528 -21.82 5.10 12.66
C ALA A 528 -23.03 4.16 12.88
N LYS A 529 -22.90 3.17 13.77
CA LYS A 529 -24.01 2.29 14.18
C LYS A 529 -25.10 3.02 14.94
N GLN A 530 -24.73 3.99 15.77
CA GLN A 530 -25.69 4.81 16.47
C GLN A 530 -26.53 5.62 15.47
N TYR A 531 -25.89 6.28 14.50
CA TYR A 531 -26.60 7.02 13.45
C TYR A 531 -27.51 6.15 12.58
N MET A 532 -27.11 4.90 12.30
CA MET A 532 -27.98 3.90 11.67
C MET A 532 -29.23 3.62 12.51
N THR A 533 -29.06 3.43 13.82
CA THR A 533 -30.18 3.13 14.74
C THR A 533 -31.14 4.31 14.91
N GLU A 534 -30.61 5.53 14.83
CA GLU A 534 -31.38 6.78 14.88
C GLU A 534 -32.17 7.07 13.58
N GLY A 535 -31.96 6.29 12.51
CA GLY A 535 -32.73 6.40 11.27
C GLY A 535 -32.32 7.56 10.35
N HIS A 536 -31.07 8.04 10.44
CA HIS A 536 -30.59 9.16 9.61
C HIS A 536 -30.43 8.82 8.12
N PHE A 537 -30.38 7.54 7.76
CA PHE A 537 -30.05 7.09 6.40
C PHE A 537 -31.21 6.34 5.76
N ALA A 538 -31.60 6.75 4.55
CA ALA A 538 -32.75 6.16 3.86
C ALA A 538 -32.47 4.73 3.34
N ASP A 539 -33.42 3.82 3.57
CA ASP A 539 -33.34 2.38 3.26
C ASP A 539 -33.10 2.05 1.77
N GLY A 540 -33.45 2.96 0.87
CA GLY A 540 -33.32 2.77 -0.58
C GLY A 540 -32.03 3.31 -1.20
N SER A 541 -31.19 4.02 -0.43
CA SER A 541 -30.01 4.71 -0.97
C SER A 541 -28.79 4.62 -0.06
N MET A 542 -28.74 5.43 1.00
CA MET A 542 -27.56 5.56 1.85
C MET A 542 -27.51 4.50 2.94
N GLY A 543 -28.66 4.00 3.42
CA GLY A 543 -28.74 2.96 4.46
C GLY A 543 -27.91 1.71 4.11
N PRO A 544 -28.15 1.06 2.96
CA PRO A 544 -27.37 -0.12 2.56
C PRO A 544 -25.86 0.13 2.40
N LYS A 545 -25.47 1.37 2.03
CA LYS A 545 -24.06 1.77 1.90
C LYS A 545 -23.39 1.89 3.25
N MET A 546 -24.07 2.53 4.20
CA MET A 546 -23.62 2.64 5.57
C MET A 546 -23.55 1.27 6.24
N GLU A 547 -24.54 0.40 6.04
CA GLU A 547 -24.49 -0.99 6.53
C GLU A 547 -23.25 -1.73 6.02
N ALA A 548 -23.00 -1.68 4.72
CA ALA A 548 -21.87 -2.38 4.11
C ALA A 548 -20.51 -1.78 4.56
N ALA A 549 -20.41 -0.44 4.66
CA ALA A 549 -19.21 0.24 5.12
C ALA A 549 -18.91 -0.04 6.60
N ILE A 550 -19.93 -0.03 7.46
CA ILE A 550 -19.80 -0.39 8.88
C ILE A 550 -19.33 -1.84 9.01
N ALA A 551 -19.99 -2.78 8.32
CA ALA A 551 -19.64 -4.18 8.38
C ALA A 551 -18.19 -4.45 7.93
N PHE A 552 -17.71 -3.76 6.89
CA PHE A 552 -16.30 -3.85 6.50
C PHE A 552 -15.39 -3.27 7.58
N ALA A 553 -15.74 -2.12 8.15
CA ALA A 553 -14.91 -1.46 9.15
C ALA A 553 -14.80 -2.24 10.46
N GLU A 554 -15.81 -3.05 10.80
CA GLU A 554 -15.76 -4.00 11.92
C GLU A 554 -14.70 -5.09 11.76
N SER A 555 -14.26 -5.37 10.53
CA SER A 555 -13.14 -6.30 10.27
C SER A 555 -11.77 -5.74 10.66
N GLY A 556 -11.69 -4.47 11.11
CA GLY A 556 -10.45 -3.81 11.49
C GLY A 556 -9.82 -2.98 10.36
N LYS A 557 -10.54 -2.78 9.25
CA LYS A 557 -10.06 -2.04 8.06
C LYS A 557 -10.90 -0.79 7.81
N GLU A 558 -10.50 0.04 6.86
CA GLU A 558 -11.15 1.33 6.59
C GLU A 558 -12.17 1.20 5.45
N ALA A 559 -13.39 1.70 5.65
CA ALA A 559 -14.38 1.85 4.59
C ALA A 559 -14.57 3.32 4.22
N ILE A 560 -14.76 3.62 2.94
CA ILE A 560 -14.89 4.98 2.44
C ILE A 560 -16.17 5.10 1.60
N ILE A 561 -16.96 6.14 1.84
CA ILE A 561 -18.09 6.54 1.00
C ILE A 561 -17.84 7.96 0.49
N CYS A 562 -17.76 8.12 -0.82
CA CYS A 562 -17.49 9.42 -1.44
C CYS A 562 -17.98 9.51 -2.88
N SER A 563 -17.86 10.69 -3.47
CA SER A 563 -18.06 10.89 -4.90
C SER A 563 -16.86 10.38 -5.68
N LEU A 564 -17.09 9.98 -6.94
CA LEU A 564 -16.03 9.54 -7.84
C LEU A 564 -14.89 10.57 -7.96
N ASP A 565 -15.20 11.87 -8.05
CA ASP A 565 -14.20 12.94 -8.15
C ASP A 565 -13.35 13.10 -6.88
N ALA A 566 -13.85 12.65 -5.73
CA ALA A 566 -13.16 12.75 -4.44
C ALA A 566 -12.39 11.47 -4.09
N ALA A 567 -12.43 10.44 -4.94
CA ALA A 567 -11.94 9.11 -4.59
C ALA A 567 -10.44 9.07 -4.27
N VAL A 568 -9.61 9.75 -5.06
CA VAL A 568 -8.15 9.83 -4.83
C VAL A 568 -7.85 10.56 -3.52
N ASP A 569 -8.47 11.72 -3.30
CA ASP A 569 -8.30 12.50 -2.07
C ASP A 569 -8.83 11.75 -0.84
N ALA A 570 -9.91 10.97 -1.00
CA ALA A 570 -10.46 10.16 0.07
C ALA A 570 -9.53 9.01 0.47
N LEU A 571 -8.86 8.36 -0.49
CA LEU A 571 -7.81 7.36 -0.22
C LEU A 571 -6.60 7.96 0.49
N ALA A 572 -6.28 9.22 0.22
CA ALA A 572 -5.27 9.99 0.94
C ALA A 572 -5.73 10.49 2.32
N GLY A 573 -7.00 10.28 2.68
CA GLY A 573 -7.58 10.69 3.96
C GLY A 573 -8.05 12.14 4.04
N ASN A 574 -8.15 12.83 2.89
CA ASN A 574 -8.46 14.27 2.80
C ASN A 574 -9.91 14.55 2.38
N ALA A 575 -10.67 13.53 1.98
CA ALA A 575 -12.05 13.66 1.53
C ALA A 575 -12.90 12.43 1.89
N GLY A 576 -14.20 12.51 1.59
CA GLY A 576 -15.14 11.42 1.82
C GLY A 576 -15.53 11.21 3.29
N THR A 577 -16.51 10.35 3.50
CA THR A 577 -16.81 9.81 4.82
C THR A 577 -16.05 8.52 5.01
N ARG A 578 -15.24 8.45 6.07
CA ARG A 578 -14.37 7.32 6.38
C ARG A 578 -14.88 6.65 7.64
N ILE A 579 -15.33 5.41 7.52
CA ILE A 579 -15.73 4.60 8.66
C ILE A 579 -14.47 3.93 9.20
N LEU A 580 -14.08 4.34 10.41
CA LEU A 580 -12.81 3.96 11.01
C LEU A 580 -13.01 2.75 11.94
N PRO A 581 -12.13 1.74 11.89
CA PRO A 581 -12.17 0.63 12.82
C PRO A 581 -11.95 1.13 14.25
N GLU A 582 -12.53 0.45 15.23
CA GLU A 582 -12.22 0.76 16.63
C GLU A 582 -10.71 0.52 16.84
N LYS A 583 -10.00 1.48 17.45
CA LYS A 583 -8.58 1.29 17.79
C LYS A 583 -8.48 0.02 18.61
N SER A 584 -7.77 -0.98 18.07
CA SER A 584 -7.40 -2.19 18.80
C SER A 584 -6.67 -1.76 20.07
N THR A 585 -7.35 -1.80 21.20
CA THR A 585 -6.70 -1.78 22.52
C THR A 585 -6.05 -3.14 22.72
N VAL A 586 -4.94 -3.39 22.03
CA VAL A 586 -4.08 -4.54 22.31
C VAL A 586 -2.67 -4.02 22.59
N ASN A 587 -2.43 -3.91 23.90
CA ASN A 587 -1.19 -3.84 24.66
C ASN A 587 -0.41 -2.50 24.70
N ALA A 588 -0.50 -1.90 25.89
CA ALA A 588 0.48 -1.01 26.50
C ALA A 588 1.80 -1.73 26.83
#